data_AF-A0AAC9IKG4-F1
#
_entry.id   AF-A0AAC9IKG4-F1
#
_cell.length_a   1.000
_cell.length_b   1.000
_cell.length_c   1.000
_cell.angle_alpha   90.00
_cell.angle_beta   90.00
_cell.angle_gamma   90.00
#
_symmetry.space_group_name_H-M   'P 1'
#
loop_
_entity.id
_entity.type
_entity.pdbx_description
1 polymer ?
#
loop_
_entity_poly.entity_id
_entity_poly.type
_entity_poly.pdbx_seq_one_letter_code
_entity_poly.pdbx_strand_id
1 'polypeptide(L)'
;MQYPSYSLTAFNKNYSYEFTSISDTQVIEKIINFTPLDGEDELYNLSFGDKNIKLLNSNSIDDKIISNNGDMVKILATLFQAILLFTQDKEVYKIVFRGSTPSRTRLYRIAISNNYEELSKYFNIYGFDIEGKLIFFAKNKEYQGFLITPNTNSIK
;
A
#
# COMPACT_ATOMS: atom_id res chain seq x y z
N MET A 1 -5.21 -12.28 6.79
CA MET A 1 -4.99 -11.22 7.80
C MET A 1 -6.05 -11.31 8.90
N GLN A 2 -5.68 -11.18 10.17
CA GLN A 2 -6.62 -11.17 11.31
C GLN A 2 -7.23 -9.79 11.62
N TYR A 3 -6.80 -8.73 10.92
CA TYR A 3 -7.28 -7.37 11.16
C TYR A 3 -8.44 -7.01 10.23
N PRO A 4 -9.48 -6.30 10.73
CA PRO A 4 -10.52 -5.76 9.86
C PRO A 4 -9.91 -4.73 8.90
N SER A 5 -10.46 -4.65 7.69
CA SER A 5 -10.19 -3.63 6.68
C SER A 5 -11.45 -2.78 6.42
N TYR A 6 -11.30 -1.68 5.69
CA TYR A 6 -12.43 -0.95 5.12
C TYR A 6 -12.87 -1.60 3.82
N SER A 7 -14.17 -1.51 3.50
CA SER A 7 -14.69 -1.89 2.19
C SER A 7 -14.08 -1.00 1.11
N LEU A 8 -13.59 -1.62 0.04
CA LEU A 8 -12.97 -0.94 -1.09
C LEU A 8 -13.96 -0.85 -2.25
N THR A 9 -14.05 0.33 -2.84
CA THR A 9 -14.72 0.54 -4.13
C THR A 9 -13.66 0.73 -5.21
N ALA A 10 -13.62 -0.19 -6.18
CA ALA A 10 -12.68 -0.13 -7.29
C ALA A 10 -13.20 0.77 -8.43
N PHE A 11 -12.31 1.49 -9.09
CA PHE A 11 -12.60 2.27 -10.29
C PHE A 11 -11.36 2.35 -11.19
N ASN A 12 -11.47 3.04 -12.34
CA ASN A 12 -10.38 3.15 -13.32
C ASN A 12 -9.80 1.78 -13.71
N LYS A 13 -10.66 0.83 -14.09
CA LYS A 13 -10.28 -0.56 -14.42
C LYS A 13 -9.45 -1.26 -13.33
N ASN A 14 -9.78 -1.01 -12.06
CA ASN A 14 -9.12 -1.55 -10.87
C ASN A 14 -7.69 -1.03 -10.62
N TYR A 15 -7.27 0.04 -11.29
CA TYR A 15 -6.02 0.74 -10.96
C TYR A 15 -6.19 1.71 -9.77
N SER A 16 -7.42 1.95 -9.35
CA SER A 16 -7.74 2.87 -8.27
C SER A 16 -8.80 2.29 -7.35
N TYR A 17 -8.67 2.57 -6.06
CA TYR A 17 -9.61 2.16 -5.04
C TYR A 17 -9.89 3.30 -4.09
N GLU A 18 -11.14 3.43 -3.64
CA GLU A 18 -11.53 4.39 -2.61
C GLU A 18 -12.17 3.68 -1.41
N PHE A 19 -12.04 4.30 -0.25
CA PHE A 19 -12.70 3.89 0.98
C PHE A 19 -12.87 5.07 1.94
N THR A 20 -13.77 4.92 2.90
CA THR A 20 -14.04 5.93 3.93
C THR A 20 -13.47 5.47 5.27
N SER A 21 -12.50 6.22 5.79
CA SER A 21 -11.94 6.05 7.13
C SER A 21 -12.81 6.81 8.14
N ILE A 22 -13.30 6.13 9.17
CA ILE A 22 -14.29 6.66 10.13
C ILE A 22 -13.77 6.47 11.55
N SER A 23 -13.77 7.53 12.33
CA SER A 23 -13.61 7.52 13.79
C SER A 23 -14.80 8.22 14.46
N ASP A 24 -14.80 8.27 15.78
CA ASP A 24 -15.81 8.98 16.58
C ASP A 24 -15.85 10.48 16.28
N THR A 25 -14.75 11.05 15.76
CA THR A 25 -14.59 12.49 15.57
C THR A 25 -14.45 12.92 14.11
N GLN A 26 -14.18 11.99 13.19
CA GLN A 26 -13.84 12.35 11.81
C GLN A 26 -14.20 11.26 10.79
N VAL A 27 -14.62 11.71 9.61
CA VAL A 27 -14.86 10.90 8.41
C VAL A 27 -13.95 11.42 7.31
N ILE A 28 -13.17 10.54 6.70
CA ILE A 28 -12.14 10.91 5.72
C ILE A 28 -12.23 9.97 4.52
N GLU A 29 -12.51 10.54 3.36
CA GLU A 29 -12.40 9.80 2.10
C GLU A 29 -10.92 9.61 1.74
N LYS A 30 -10.56 8.38 1.41
CA LYS A 30 -9.19 8.00 1.08
C LYS A 30 -9.16 7.28 -0.25
N ILE A 31 -8.03 7.42 -0.93
CA ILE A 31 -7.82 6.89 -2.27
C ILE A 31 -6.46 6.16 -2.33
N ILE A 32 -6.45 5.06 -3.05
CA ILE A 32 -5.28 4.24 -3.35
C ILE A 32 -5.17 4.20 -4.88
N ASN A 33 -4.02 4.56 -5.43
CA ASN A 33 -3.76 4.50 -6.86
C ASN A 33 -2.53 3.63 -7.14
N PHE A 34 -2.67 2.76 -8.12
CA PHE A 34 -1.58 2.02 -8.74
C PHE A 34 -1.26 2.69 -10.08
N THR A 35 -0.12 3.37 -10.15
CA THR A 35 0.30 4.09 -11.36
C THR A 35 1.46 3.34 -12.01
N PRO A 36 1.38 2.96 -13.30
CA PRO A 36 2.52 2.35 -13.99
C PRO A 36 3.73 3.30 -13.95
N LEU A 37 4.92 2.76 -13.74
CA LEU A 37 6.17 3.51 -13.87
C LEU A 37 6.67 3.38 -15.31
N ASP A 38 6.81 4.52 -15.99
CA ASP A 38 7.22 4.56 -17.39
C ASP A 38 8.57 3.86 -17.60
N GLY A 39 8.65 3.02 -18.64
CA GLY A 39 9.87 2.31 -19.01
C GLY A 39 10.13 1.01 -18.25
N GLU A 40 9.25 0.61 -17.33
CA GLU A 40 9.39 -0.63 -16.56
C GLU A 40 8.15 -1.53 -16.74
N ASP A 41 8.36 -2.75 -17.21
CA ASP A 41 7.27 -3.70 -17.43
C ASP A 41 6.67 -4.15 -16.09
N GLU A 42 5.35 -3.99 -15.99
CA GLU A 42 4.52 -4.46 -14.88
C GLU A 42 4.95 -3.93 -13.49
N LEU A 43 5.61 -2.78 -13.46
CA LEU A 43 5.99 -2.06 -12.24
C LEU A 43 5.03 -0.90 -11.99
N TYR A 44 4.43 -0.90 -10.80
CA TYR A 44 3.44 0.07 -10.39
C TYR A 44 3.83 0.76 -9.10
N ASN A 45 3.76 2.08 -9.06
CA ASN A 45 3.85 2.85 -7.82
C ASN A 45 2.49 2.84 -7.12
N LEU A 46 2.47 2.38 -5.86
CA LEU A 46 1.31 2.53 -4.98
C LEU A 46 1.40 3.89 -4.28
N SER A 47 0.39 4.72 -4.51
CA SER A 47 0.17 5.99 -3.81
C SER A 47 -1.11 5.92 -2.98
N PHE A 48 -1.08 6.53 -1.80
CA PHE A 48 -2.18 6.52 -0.84
C PHE A 48 -2.25 7.85 -0.08
N GLY A 49 -3.47 8.35 0.08
CA GLY A 49 -3.71 9.56 0.87
C GLY A 49 -5.17 9.95 0.92
N ASP A 50 -5.41 11.16 1.43
CA ASP A 50 -6.75 11.71 1.60
C ASP A 50 -7.24 12.24 0.24
N LYS A 51 -8.49 11.91 -0.10
CA LYS A 51 -9.12 12.35 -1.35
C LYS A 51 -9.41 13.84 -1.24
N ASN A 52 -8.88 14.65 -2.15
CA ASN A 52 -9.15 16.08 -2.15
C ASN A 52 -10.49 16.37 -2.85
N ILE A 53 -11.57 16.34 -2.08
CA ILE A 53 -12.95 16.66 -2.51
C ILE A 53 -13.14 18.08 -3.07
N LYS A 54 -12.17 19.00 -2.91
CA LYS A 54 -12.28 20.38 -3.41
C LYS A 54 -11.75 20.58 -4.83
N LEU A 55 -11.06 19.60 -5.41
CA LEU A 55 -10.55 19.68 -6.77
C LEU A 55 -11.52 19.00 -7.74
N LEU A 56 -11.75 19.65 -8.90
CA LEU A 56 -12.60 19.14 -9.99
C LEU A 56 -12.11 17.79 -10.56
N ASN A 57 -10.84 17.43 -10.31
CA ASN A 57 -10.27 16.13 -10.63
C ASN A 57 -10.30 15.22 -9.39
N SER A 58 -11.30 14.35 -9.32
CA SER A 58 -11.64 13.46 -8.18
C SER A 58 -10.56 12.47 -7.76
N ASN A 59 -9.44 12.39 -8.50
CA ASN A 59 -8.33 11.46 -8.25
C ASN A 59 -7.11 12.13 -7.60
N SER A 60 -7.22 13.41 -7.23
CA SER A 60 -6.13 14.12 -6.55
C SER A 60 -5.97 13.62 -5.11
N ILE A 61 -4.75 13.16 -4.81
CA ILE A 61 -4.37 12.62 -3.50
C ILE A 61 -3.60 13.70 -2.74
N ASP A 62 -3.97 13.96 -1.49
CA ASP A 62 -3.06 14.58 -0.53
C ASP A 62 -2.37 13.49 0.30
N ASP A 63 -1.15 13.15 -0.08
CA ASP A 63 -0.32 12.14 0.57
C ASP A 63 0.55 12.72 1.71
N LYS A 64 0.43 14.02 1.99
CA LYS A 64 1.22 14.74 3.01
C LYS A 64 0.39 15.04 4.25
N ILE A 65 -0.93 15.20 4.14
CA ILE A 65 -1.82 15.44 5.29
C ILE A 65 -1.75 14.29 6.30
N ILE A 66 -1.50 14.64 7.56
CA ILE A 66 -1.64 13.73 8.69
C ILE A 66 -3.08 13.84 9.17
N SER A 67 -3.92 12.88 8.80
CA SER A 67 -5.33 12.84 9.21
C SER A 67 -5.53 12.34 10.64
N ASN A 68 -4.59 11.58 11.20
CA ASN A 68 -4.56 11.08 12.59
C ASN A 68 -5.89 10.46 13.09
N ASN A 69 -6.56 9.66 12.26
CA ASN A 69 -7.87 9.07 12.59
C ASN A 69 -7.81 7.88 13.58
N GLY A 70 -6.65 7.62 14.17
CA GLY A 70 -6.43 6.52 15.15
C GLY A 70 -6.50 5.10 14.58
N ASP A 71 -6.68 4.93 13.27
CA ASP A 71 -7.05 3.67 12.62
C ASP A 71 -5.95 3.07 11.73
N MET A 72 -4.69 3.42 11.99
CA MET A 72 -3.56 3.07 11.12
C MET A 72 -3.46 1.56 10.82
N VAL A 73 -3.74 0.69 11.79
CA VAL A 73 -3.75 -0.77 11.58
C VAL A 73 -4.81 -1.19 10.54
N LYS A 74 -6.02 -0.62 10.62
CA LYS A 74 -7.12 -0.88 9.70
C LYS A 74 -6.83 -0.30 8.31
N ILE A 75 -6.21 0.89 8.24
CA ILE A 75 -5.72 1.47 6.98
C ILE A 75 -4.71 0.53 6.31
N LEU A 76 -3.71 0.03 7.06
CA LEU A 76 -2.69 -0.86 6.52
C LEU A 76 -3.29 -2.18 6.02
N ALA A 77 -4.21 -2.78 6.78
CA ALA A 77 -4.95 -3.97 6.32
C ALA A 77 -5.74 -3.70 5.03
N THR A 78 -6.32 -2.51 4.90
CA THR A 78 -7.04 -2.06 3.69
C THR A 78 -6.09 -1.89 2.50
N LEU A 79 -4.89 -1.34 2.71
CA LEU A 79 -3.86 -1.24 1.66
C LEU A 79 -3.43 -2.62 1.15
N PHE A 80 -3.19 -3.57 2.06
CA PHE A 80 -2.84 -4.95 1.67
C PHE A 80 -3.97 -5.65 0.91
N GLN A 81 -5.24 -5.41 1.29
CA GLN A 81 -6.38 -5.92 0.53
C GLN A 81 -6.45 -5.30 -0.88
N ALA A 82 -6.22 -4.00 -1.02
CA ALA A 82 -6.18 -3.35 -2.32
C ALA A 82 -5.06 -3.91 -3.22
N ILE A 83 -3.88 -4.18 -2.64
CA ILE A 83 -2.78 -4.84 -3.35
C ILE A 83 -3.22 -6.23 -3.83
N LEU A 84 -3.82 -7.06 -2.95
CA LEU A 84 -4.30 -8.39 -3.33
C LEU A 84 -5.29 -8.33 -4.51
N LEU A 85 -6.27 -7.42 -4.43
CA LEU A 85 -7.26 -7.22 -5.50
C LEU A 85 -6.61 -6.74 -6.81
N PHE A 86 -5.63 -5.83 -6.72
CA PHE A 86 -4.94 -5.30 -7.89
C PHE A 86 -4.08 -6.37 -8.59
N THR A 87 -3.44 -7.23 -7.80
CA THR A 87 -2.58 -8.32 -8.30
C THR A 87 -3.33 -9.62 -8.57
N GLN A 88 -4.64 -9.65 -8.37
CA GLN A 88 -5.42 -10.87 -8.55
C GLN A 88 -5.26 -11.36 -9.99
N ASP A 89 -4.89 -12.63 -10.15
CA ASP A 89 -4.62 -13.27 -11.45
C ASP A 89 -3.45 -12.66 -12.25
N LYS A 90 -2.57 -11.88 -11.59
CA LYS A 90 -1.41 -11.21 -12.19
C LYS A 90 -0.11 -11.66 -11.54
N GLU A 91 0.53 -12.69 -12.10
CA GLU A 91 1.75 -13.27 -11.51
C GLU A 91 3.00 -12.38 -11.62
N VAL A 92 3.00 -11.40 -12.54
CA VAL A 92 4.20 -10.61 -12.90
C VAL A 92 4.22 -9.20 -12.32
N TYR A 93 3.15 -8.75 -11.66
CA TYR A 93 3.04 -7.38 -11.18
C TYR A 93 3.99 -7.11 -10.01
N LYS A 94 4.68 -5.98 -10.06
CA LYS A 94 5.56 -5.47 -9.01
C LYS A 94 4.97 -4.18 -8.49
N ILE A 95 4.79 -4.08 -7.17
CA ILE A 95 4.33 -2.84 -6.55
C ILE A 95 5.46 -2.23 -5.72
N VAL A 96 5.81 -0.99 -6.02
CA VAL A 96 6.76 -0.19 -5.24
C VAL A 96 6.01 0.87 -4.43
N PHE A 97 6.46 1.09 -3.20
CA PHE A 97 5.91 2.15 -2.35
C PHE A 97 6.92 2.62 -1.30
N ARG A 98 6.75 3.87 -0.89
CA ARG A 98 7.45 4.47 0.26
C ARG A 98 6.54 5.48 0.95
N GLY A 99 6.83 5.80 2.19
CA GLY A 99 6.16 6.90 2.86
C GLY A 99 6.57 8.24 2.25
N SER A 100 5.65 9.21 2.24
CA SER A 100 5.95 10.60 1.89
C SER A 100 6.92 11.28 2.89
N THR A 101 7.10 10.68 4.08
CA THR A 101 8.08 11.07 5.08
C THR A 101 8.80 9.84 5.66
N PRO A 102 10.00 9.99 6.26
CA PRO A 102 10.69 8.89 6.94
C PRO A 102 9.85 8.21 8.02
N SER A 103 9.04 8.97 8.76
CA SER A 103 8.11 8.43 9.76
C SER A 103 7.05 7.52 9.14
N ARG A 104 6.50 7.87 7.97
CA ARG A 104 5.56 7.00 7.25
C ARG A 104 6.23 5.75 6.69
N THR A 105 7.45 5.87 6.15
CA THR A 105 8.23 4.70 5.72
C THR A 105 8.50 3.75 6.90
N ARG A 106 8.81 4.29 8.09
CA ARG A 106 8.94 3.52 9.32
C ARG A 106 7.62 2.85 9.73
N LEU A 107 6.47 3.52 9.60
CA LEU A 107 5.17 2.91 9.88
C LEU A 107 4.89 1.72 8.96
N TYR A 108 5.18 1.83 7.65
CA TYR A 108 5.08 0.70 6.72
C TYR A 108 6.01 -0.44 7.11
N ARG A 109 7.26 -0.13 7.50
CA ARG A 109 8.19 -1.14 8.01
C ARG A 109 7.62 -1.91 9.21
N ILE A 110 7.05 -1.21 10.18
CA ILE A 110 6.45 -1.81 11.38
C ILE A 110 5.26 -2.69 10.98
N ALA A 111 4.39 -2.20 10.09
CA ALA A 111 3.24 -2.94 9.57
C ALA A 111 3.64 -4.26 8.90
N ILE A 112 4.61 -4.19 7.99
CA ILE A 112 5.17 -5.36 7.29
C ILE A 112 5.80 -6.31 8.31
N SER A 113 6.59 -5.80 9.26
CA SER A 113 7.24 -6.63 10.28
C SER A 113 6.23 -7.42 11.13
N ASN A 114 5.15 -6.76 11.57
CA ASN A 114 4.11 -7.36 12.41
C ASN A 114 3.27 -8.40 11.67
N ASN A 115 3.15 -8.28 10.36
CA ASN A 115 2.33 -9.16 9.52
C ASN A 115 3.16 -10.04 8.58
N TYR A 116 4.49 -10.08 8.75
CA TYR A 116 5.40 -10.67 7.77
C TYR A 116 5.05 -12.12 7.42
N GLU A 117 4.82 -12.96 8.42
CA GLU A 117 4.49 -14.38 8.23
C GLU A 117 3.20 -14.59 7.44
N GLU A 118 2.21 -13.72 7.63
CA GLU A 118 0.95 -13.78 6.89
C GLU A 118 1.12 -13.23 5.47
N LEU A 119 1.78 -12.08 5.32
CA LEU A 119 2.00 -11.44 4.04
C LEU A 119 2.90 -12.29 3.13
N SER A 120 3.88 -12.99 3.69
CA SER A 120 4.77 -13.89 2.93
C SER A 120 4.06 -15.10 2.32
N LYS A 121 2.85 -15.43 2.79
CA LYS A 121 1.98 -16.43 2.14
C LYS A 121 1.34 -15.91 0.85
N TYR A 122 1.44 -14.62 0.55
CA TYR A 122 0.82 -14.04 -0.64
C TYR A 122 1.82 -13.25 -1.47
N PHE A 123 2.90 -12.76 -0.85
CA PHE A 123 3.85 -11.86 -1.48
C PHE A 123 5.30 -12.22 -1.18
N ASN A 124 6.17 -12.02 -2.17
CA ASN A 124 7.59 -11.82 -1.93
C ASN A 124 7.79 -10.36 -1.56
N ILE A 125 8.47 -10.12 -0.43
CA ILE A 125 8.63 -8.77 0.14
C ILE A 125 10.11 -8.39 0.13
N TYR A 126 10.39 -7.25 -0.47
CA TYR A 126 11.72 -6.67 -0.61
C TYR A 126 11.73 -5.26 0.00
N GLY A 127 12.93 -4.79 0.32
CA GLY A 127 13.16 -3.40 0.67
C GLY A 127 14.41 -2.87 0.00
N PHE A 128 14.40 -1.57 -0.29
CA PHE A 128 15.59 -0.82 -0.70
C PHE A 128 16.36 -0.44 0.55
N ASP A 129 17.57 -0.95 0.72
CA ASP A 129 18.40 -0.59 1.87
C ASP A 129 18.92 0.86 1.78
N ILE A 130 19.75 1.25 2.75
CA ILE A 130 20.29 2.61 2.83
C ILE A 130 21.21 2.98 1.66
N GLU A 131 21.73 2.00 0.92
CA GLU A 131 22.54 2.19 -0.28
C GLU A 131 21.68 2.16 -1.55
N GLY A 132 20.36 1.98 -1.42
CA GLY A 132 19.42 1.86 -2.54
C GLY A 132 19.39 0.47 -3.16
N LYS A 133 20.05 -0.53 -2.58
CA LYS A 133 20.06 -1.89 -3.10
C LYS A 133 18.77 -2.61 -2.72
N LEU A 134 18.16 -3.27 -3.71
CA LEU A 134 17.00 -4.13 -3.49
C LEU A 134 17.43 -5.46 -2.85
N ILE A 135 16.88 -5.76 -1.68
CA ILE A 135 17.16 -6.98 -0.93
C ILE A 135 15.87 -7.57 -0.35
N PHE A 136 15.88 -8.85 0.02
CA PHE A 136 14.76 -9.44 0.76
C PHE A 136 14.51 -8.69 2.07
N PHE A 137 13.24 -8.54 2.39
CA PHE A 137 12.84 -7.91 3.63
C PHE A 137 13.25 -8.78 4.84
N ALA A 138 13.83 -8.13 5.84
CA ALA A 138 14.16 -8.68 7.14
C ALA A 138 13.61 -7.79 8.24
N LYS A 139 13.04 -8.40 9.29
CA LYS A 139 12.61 -7.69 10.49
C LYS A 139 13.81 -6.95 11.10
N ASN A 140 13.56 -5.81 11.75
CA ASN A 140 14.57 -4.98 12.42
C ASN A 140 15.67 -4.36 11.52
N LYS A 141 15.48 -4.29 10.20
CA LYS A 141 16.38 -3.57 9.28
C LYS A 141 15.73 -2.28 8.75
N GLU A 142 16.50 -1.21 8.56
CA GLU A 142 16.00 0.03 7.96
C GLU A 142 15.93 -0.04 6.44
N TYR A 143 14.92 0.62 5.87
CA TYR A 143 14.62 0.63 4.44
C TYR A 143 14.17 2.01 4.00
N GLN A 144 14.55 2.40 2.78
CA GLN A 144 14.13 3.65 2.13
C GLN A 144 12.76 3.53 1.44
N GLY A 145 12.36 2.31 1.11
CA GLY A 145 11.11 1.97 0.44
C GLY A 145 10.98 0.45 0.31
N PHE A 146 9.86 0.01 -0.25
CA PHE A 146 9.49 -1.40 -0.33
C PHE A 146 9.08 -1.76 -1.75
N LEU A 147 9.31 -3.01 -2.10
CA LEU A 147 8.77 -3.63 -3.29
C LEU A 147 8.13 -4.95 -2.90
N ILE A 148 6.95 -5.21 -3.43
CA ILE A 148 6.24 -6.48 -3.24
C ILE A 148 5.85 -7.06 -4.59
N THR A 149 5.89 -8.37 -4.70
CA THR A 149 5.39 -9.12 -5.86
C THR A 149 4.50 -10.26 -5.36
N PRO A 150 3.49 -10.70 -6.11
CA PRO A 150 2.74 -11.91 -5.79
C PRO A 150 3.67 -13.12 -5.61
N ASN A 151 3.34 -13.99 -4.66
CA ASN A 151 4.00 -15.26 -4.42
C ASN A 151 3.16 -16.38 -5.06
N THR A 152 3.53 -16.77 -6.27
CA THR A 152 2.83 -17.77 -7.09
C THR A 152 2.85 -19.19 -6.50
N ASN A 153 3.70 -19.45 -5.51
CA ASN A 153 3.72 -20.75 -4.80
C ASN A 153 2.51 -20.94 -3.86
N SER A 154 1.68 -19.91 -3.70
CA SER A 154 0.60 -19.87 -2.70
C SER A 154 -0.79 -20.00 -3.31
N ILE A 155 -0.87 -20.16 -4.64
CA ILE A 155 -2.10 -20.27 -5.45
C ILE A 155 -2.32 -21.74 -5.90
N LYS A 156 -1.67 -22.71 -5.24
CA LYS A 156 -1.91 -24.14 -5.49
C LYS A 156 -2.90 -24.74 -4.50
#